data_AF-A0A7C7W0H7-F1
#
_entry.id   AF-A0A7C7W0H7-F1
#
_cell.length_a   1.000
_cell.length_b   1.000
_cell.length_c   1.000
_cell.angle_alpha   90.00
_cell.angle_beta   90.00
_cell.angle_gamma   90.00
#
_symmetry.space_group_name_H-M   'P 1'
#
loop_
_entity.id
_entity.type
_entity.pdbx_description
1 polymer ?
#
loop_
_entity_poly.entity_id
_entity_poly.type
_entity_poly.pdbx_seq_one_letter_code
_entity_poly.pdbx_strand_id
1 'polypeptide(L)'
;MIEFPENGYRARAVFDLPRLNPLSLELSDLKVEYGNSRVLSEASSFPSVIRSALKRYQVEAEISFSRVEPGNPAPGGLDFSPEPFLKQEIQHLGVLMSHIR
;
A
#
# COMPACT_ATOMS: atom_id res chain seq x y z
N MET A 1 -4.20 12.26 15.42
CA MET A 1 -4.57 13.00 14.19
C MET A 1 -3.27 13.37 13.52
N ILE A 2 -3.12 13.05 12.23
CA ILE A 2 -1.92 13.36 11.45
C ILE A 2 -2.34 14.42 10.42
N GLU A 3 -1.64 15.55 10.40
CA GLU A 3 -1.87 16.61 9.43
C GLU A 3 -0.76 16.57 8.38
N PHE A 4 -1.12 16.66 7.10
CA PHE A 4 -0.18 16.74 5.99
C PHE A 4 -0.12 18.20 5.50
N PRO A 5 0.85 19.00 5.99
CA PRO A 5 0.85 20.46 5.82
C PRO A 5 0.93 20.91 4.35
N GLU A 6 1.53 20.10 3.48
CA GLU A 6 1.74 20.45 2.07
C GLU A 6 0.44 20.45 1.25
N ASN A 7 -0.59 19.73 1.69
CA ASN A 7 -1.79 19.47 0.89
C ASN A 7 -3.09 19.85 1.62
N GLY A 8 -3.02 20.35 2.86
CA GLY A 8 -4.19 20.69 3.69
C GLY A 8 -5.03 19.48 4.12
N TYR A 9 -4.61 18.26 3.80
CA TYR A 9 -5.33 17.04 4.18
C TYR A 9 -5.12 16.70 5.65
N ARG A 10 -6.23 16.42 6.33
CA ARG A 10 -6.23 15.83 7.67
C ARG A 10 -6.54 14.35 7.54
N ALA A 11 -5.70 13.53 8.15
CA ALA A 11 -5.96 12.10 8.26
C ALA A 11 -6.09 11.69 9.72
N ARG A 12 -7.01 10.76 9.96
CA ARG A 12 -7.12 10.05 11.22
C ARG A 12 -6.55 8.65 11.05
N ALA A 13 -5.40 8.41 11.66
CA ALA A 13 -4.84 7.08 11.80
C ALA A 13 -5.20 6.49 13.18
N VAL A 14 -5.56 5.21 13.21
CA VAL A 14 -5.80 4.44 14.43
C VAL A 14 -4.83 3.28 14.45
N PHE A 15 -4.22 3.05 15.61
CA PHE A 15 -3.24 1.99 15.83
C PHE A 15 -3.66 1.14 17.01
N ASP A 16 -3.28 -0.14 17.00
CA ASP A 16 -3.36 -0.97 18.21
C ASP A 16 -2.17 -0.69 19.14
N LEU A 17 -2.37 -0.97 20.43
CA LEU A 17 -1.30 -0.99 21.42
C LEU A 17 -1.10 -2.44 21.87
N PRO A 18 0.14 -2.90 22.14
CA PRO A 18 1.36 -2.09 22.32
C PRO A 18 2.25 -1.94 21.08
N ARG A 19 2.02 -2.71 20.00
CA ARG A 19 2.95 -2.81 18.86
C ARG A 19 2.80 -1.69 17.82
N LEU A 20 1.83 -0.80 17.98
CA LEU A 20 1.52 0.28 17.05
C LEU A 20 1.19 -0.26 15.65
N ASN A 21 0.49 -1.39 15.55
CA ASN A 21 0.05 -1.89 14.26
C ASN A 21 -1.04 -0.95 13.73
N PRO A 22 -1.00 -0.56 12.44
CA PRO A 22 -2.07 0.24 11.87
C PRO A 22 -3.37 -0.58 11.86
N LEU A 23 -4.47 0.04 12.28
CA LEU A 23 -5.82 -0.52 12.19
C LEU A 23 -6.62 0.17 11.09
N SER A 24 -6.54 1.50 11.02
CA SER A 24 -7.20 2.26 9.95
C SER A 24 -6.53 3.61 9.68
N LEU A 25 -6.75 4.11 8.47
CA LEU A 25 -6.43 5.47 8.03
C LEU A 25 -7.66 6.06 7.35
N GLU A 26 -8.11 7.22 7.80
CA GLU A 26 -9.28 7.89 7.24
C GLU A 26 -8.95 9.32 6.84
N LEU A 27 -9.24 9.64 5.57
CA LEU A 27 -9.27 10.97 4.99
C LEU A 27 -10.72 11.34 4.61
N SER A 28 -10.92 12.54 4.08
CA SER A 28 -12.23 13.01 3.60
C SER A 28 -12.87 12.03 2.60
N ASP A 29 -12.08 11.57 1.62
CA ASP A 29 -12.58 10.76 0.50
C ASP A 29 -12.06 9.32 0.48
N LEU A 30 -11.13 8.97 1.38
CA LEU A 30 -10.48 7.66 1.41
C LEU A 30 -10.59 7.06 2.82
N LYS A 31 -10.96 5.78 2.91
CA LYS A 31 -10.82 4.97 4.11
C LYS A 31 -9.93 3.78 3.79
N VAL A 32 -8.96 3.50 4.64
CA VAL A 32 -8.10 2.31 4.56
C VAL A 32 -8.21 1.54 5.86
N GLU A 33 -8.41 0.22 5.76
CA GLU A 33 -8.45 -0.70 6.88
C GLU A 33 -7.35 -1.75 6.71
N TYR A 34 -6.64 -2.00 7.80
CA TYR A 34 -5.52 -2.93 7.84
C TYR A 34 -5.91 -4.13 8.69
N GLY A 35 -5.96 -5.30 8.06
CA GLY A 35 -6.43 -6.54 8.67
C GLY A 35 -5.35 -7.60 8.72
N ASN A 36 -5.56 -8.59 9.60
CA ASN A 36 -4.75 -9.81 9.68
C ASN A 36 -3.25 -9.53 9.82
N SER A 37 -2.88 -8.71 10.80
CA SER A 37 -1.47 -8.42 11.10
C SER A 37 -0.71 -9.71 11.44
N ARG A 38 0.35 -9.98 10.67
CA ARG A 38 1.28 -11.09 10.89
C ARG A 38 2.59 -10.55 11.44
N VAL A 39 3.16 -11.23 12.43
CA VAL A 39 4.48 -10.89 12.97
C VAL A 39 5.53 -11.40 11.99
N LEU A 40 6.33 -10.49 11.44
CA LEU A 40 7.42 -10.81 10.51
C LEU A 40 8.76 -10.99 11.22
N SER A 41 8.96 -10.28 12.35
CA SER A 41 10.14 -10.39 13.21
C SER A 41 9.77 -9.94 14.64
N GLU A 42 10.71 -10.04 15.59
CA GLU A 42 10.49 -9.58 16.97
C GLU A 42 10.06 -8.11 17.06
N ALA A 43 10.48 -7.27 16.11
CA ALA A 43 10.24 -5.82 16.10
C ALA A 43 9.24 -5.35 15.02
N SER A 44 8.71 -6.23 14.16
CA SER A 44 7.88 -5.81 13.02
C SER A 44 6.68 -6.71 12.78
N SER A 45 5.51 -6.11 12.61
CA SER A 45 4.31 -6.75 12.07
C SER A 45 3.97 -6.16 10.70
N PHE A 46 3.17 -6.89 9.92
CA PHE A 46 2.68 -6.43 8.63
C PHE A 46 1.23 -6.90 8.42
N PRO A 47 0.32 -6.01 7.97
CA PRO A 47 -1.06 -6.39 7.68
C PRO A 47 -1.14 -7.26 6.42
N SER A 48 -1.65 -8.48 6.53
CA SER A 48 -1.78 -9.36 5.36
C SER A 48 -2.98 -9.01 4.48
N VAL A 49 -3.87 -8.12 4.94
CA VAL A 49 -5.01 -7.62 4.16
C VAL A 49 -5.07 -6.11 4.30
N ILE A 50 -5.23 -5.42 3.17
CA ILE A 50 -5.45 -3.97 3.12
C ILE A 50 -6.70 -3.74 2.29
N ARG A 51 -7.71 -3.11 2.90
CA ARG A 51 -8.93 -2.67 2.22
C ARG A 51 -8.89 -1.17 2.07
N SER A 52 -9.19 -0.68 0.88
CA SER A 52 -9.26 0.75 0.59
C SER A 52 -10.60 1.08 -0.06
N ALA A 53 -11.25 2.13 0.42
CA ALA A 53 -12.56 2.57 -0.03
C ALA A 53 -12.52 4.05 -0.40
N LEU A 54 -12.83 4.36 -1.65
CA LEU A 54 -13.03 5.72 -2.14
C LEU A 54 -14.50 6.11 -1.93
N LYS A 55 -14.77 6.86 -0.86
CA LYS A 55 -16.11 7.20 -0.38
C LYS A 55 -16.97 7.87 -1.44
N ARG A 56 -16.37 8.81 -2.19
CA ARG A 56 -17.06 9.59 -3.23
C ARG A 56 -17.55 8.73 -4.40
N TYR A 57 -16.78 7.70 -4.75
CA TYR A 57 -17.04 6.87 -5.93
C TYR A 57 -17.71 5.54 -5.57
N GLN A 58 -17.88 5.24 -4.27
CA GLN A 58 -18.37 3.94 -3.78
C GLN A 58 -17.58 2.76 -4.36
N VAL A 59 -16.27 2.97 -4.57
CA VAL A 59 -15.35 1.96 -5.07
C VAL A 59 -14.53 1.43 -3.91
N GLU A 60 -14.42 0.12 -3.82
CA GLU A 60 -13.59 -0.57 -2.84
C GLU A 60 -12.59 -1.50 -3.55
N ALA A 61 -11.39 -1.57 -3.00
CA ALA A 61 -10.36 -2.50 -3.43
C ALA A 61 -9.76 -3.19 -2.20
N GLU A 62 -9.58 -4.51 -2.29
CA GLU A 62 -8.89 -5.31 -1.29
C GLU A 62 -7.60 -5.88 -1.88
N ILE A 63 -6.52 -5.76 -1.14
CA ILE A 63 -5.23 -6.38 -1.45
C ILE A 63 -4.94 -7.40 -0.35
N SER A 64 -4.78 -8.65 -0.77
CA SER A 64 -4.44 -9.77 0.12
C SER A 64 -3.03 -10.28 -0.19
N PHE A 65 -2.18 -10.33 0.83
CA PHE A 65 -0.80 -10.80 0.74
C PHE A 65 -0.71 -12.24 1.24
N SER A 66 -0.43 -13.18 0.33
CA SER A 66 -0.33 -14.61 0.65
C SER A 66 0.97 -14.95 1.39
N ARG A 67 2.09 -14.34 0.97
CA ARG A 67 3.42 -14.55 1.54
C ARG A 67 4.15 -13.21 1.64
N VAL A 68 4.65 -12.90 2.84
CA VAL A 68 5.46 -11.72 3.14
C VAL A 68 6.65 -12.19 3.94
N GLU A 69 7.85 -11.87 3.48
CA GLU A 69 9.10 -12.27 4.13
C GLU A 69 9.97 -11.02 4.30
N PRO A 70 10.71 -10.89 5.43
CA PRO A 70 11.74 -9.88 5.55
C PRO A 70 12.73 -10.02 4.40
N GLY A 71 12.97 -8.94 3.66
CA GLY A 71 14.05 -8.92 2.68
C GLY A 71 15.40 -9.12 3.38
N ASN A 72 16.32 -9.83 2.76
CA ASN A 72 17.69 -9.96 3.27
C ASN A 72 18.49 -8.72 2.80
N PRO A 73 18.87 -7.78 3.69
CA PRO A 73 19.72 -6.67 3.29
C PRO A 73 21.14 -7.23 3.06
N ALA A 74 21.43 -7.67 1.84
CA ALA A 74 22.81 -7.94 1.45
C ALA A 74 23.63 -6.64 1.58
N PRO A 75 24.89 -6.70 2.03
CA PRO A 75 25.78 -5.54 2.01
C PRO A 75 26.04 -5.18 0.55
N GLY A 76 25.38 -4.12 0.09
CA GLY A 76 25.29 -3.78 -1.34
C GLY A 76 24.06 -2.97 -1.70
N GLY A 77 23.07 -2.88 -0.79
CA GLY A 77 21.83 -2.15 -1.03
C GLY A 77 20.92 -2.92 -1.99
N LEU A 78 19.62 -2.90 -1.72
CA LEU A 78 18.65 -3.29 -2.73
C LEU A 78 18.74 -2.23 -3.85
N ASP A 79 19.43 -2.57 -4.94
CA ASP A 79 19.45 -1.76 -6.14
C ASP A 79 18.02 -1.78 -6.73
N PHE A 80 17.19 -0.83 -6.30
CA PHE A 80 15.91 -0.59 -6.92
C PHE A 80 16.19 0.00 -8.31
N SER A 81 16.32 -0.86 -9.31
CA SER A 81 16.33 -0.43 -10.71
C SER A 81 14.87 -0.29 -11.18
N PRO A 82 14.41 0.92 -11.56
CA PRO A 82 13.07 1.10 -12.11
C PRO A 82 12.95 0.60 -13.56
N GLU A 83 14.06 0.30 -14.23
CA GLU A 83 14.11 -0.07 -15.65
C GLU A 83 13.20 -1.26 -16.05
N PRO A 84 13.03 -2.32 -15.24
CA PRO A 84 12.13 -3.42 -15.58
C PRO A 84 10.65 -2.99 -15.63
N PHE A 85 10.25 -2.05 -14.76
CA PHE A 85 8.86 -1.58 -14.65
C PHE A 85 8.53 -0.59 -15.76
N LEU A 86 9.46 0.29 -16.10
CA LEU A 86 9.30 1.27 -17.18
C LEU A 86 9.15 0.61 -18.56
N LYS A 87 9.78 -0.57 -18.76
CA LYS A 87 9.64 -1.34 -20.01
C LYS A 87 8.29 -2.06 -20.13
N GLN A 88 7.64 -2.38 -19.01
CA GLN A 88 6.33 -3.07 -19.01
C GLN A 88 5.17 -2.12 -19.32
N GLU A 89 5.17 -0.88 -18.80
CA GLU A 89 4.08 0.08 -19.05
C GLU A 89 3.92 0.42 -20.55
N ILE A 90 5.04 0.53 -21.29
CA ILE A 90 5.01 0.84 -22.72
C ILE A 90 4.42 -0.33 -23.52
N GLN A 91 4.67 -1.59 -23.11
CA GLN A 91 4.16 -2.77 -23.81
C GLN A 91 2.66 -2.96 -23.58
N HIS A 92 2.16 -2.77 -22.35
CA HIS A 92 0.74 -2.96 -22.05
C HIS A 92 -0.14 -1.85 -22.63
N LEU A 93 0.34 -0.60 -22.67
CA LEU A 93 -0.35 0.51 -23.35
C LEU A 93 -0.37 0.35 -24.87
N GLY A 94 0.73 -0.15 -25.47
CA GLY A 94 0.78 -0.44 -26.91
C GLY A 94 -0.24 -1.49 -27.36
N VAL A 95 -0.48 -2.52 -26.53
CA VAL A 95 -1.48 -3.57 -26.78
C VAL A 95 -2.91 -3.03 -26.61
N LEU A 96 -3.18 -2.17 -25.63
CA LEU A 96 -4.50 -1.57 -25.47
C LEU A 96 -4.85 -0.62 -26.62
N MET A 97 -3.88 0.14 -27.12
CA MET A 97 -4.07 1.06 -28.25
C MET A 97 -4.18 0.34 -29.61
N SER A 98 -3.68 -0.90 -29.74
CA SER A 98 -3.82 -1.68 -30.98
C SER A 98 -5.21 -2.27 -31.20
N HIS A 99 -6.06 -2.29 -30.16
CA HIS A 99 -7.44 -2.80 -30.21
C HIS A 99 -8.49 -1.68 -30.41
N ILE A 100 -8.07 -0.42 -30.58
CA ILE A 100 -8.94 0.75 -30.83
C ILE A 100 -8.79 1.19 -32.31
N ARG A 101 -8.83 0.25 -33.25
CA ARG A 101 -8.94 0.54 -34.69
C ARG A 101 -10.28 0.09 -35.24
#